data_AF-A0A060S3L2-F1
#
_entry.id   AF-A0A060S3L2-F1
#
_cell.length_a   1.000
_cell.length_b   1.000
_cell.length_c   1.000
_cell.angle_alpha   90.00
_cell.angle_beta   90.00
_cell.angle_gamma   90.00
#
_symmetry.space_group_name_H-M   'P 1'
#
loop_
_entity.id
_entity.type
_entity.pdbx_description
1 polymer ?
#
loop_
_entity_poly.entity_id
_entity_poly.type
_entity_poly.pdbx_seq_one_letter_code
_entity_poly.pdbx_strand_id
1 'polypeptide(L)'
;MLTLNLFALALSISRVSSAATGSIAPPAELFSPLIAQKVLKTAQSFPNPAQYPQYTDRVEGNWIWFTPDQWTTGFFPSTLYAMHERTHLCGSKAGSASQWLELGRAWSTPEIPLETHTGVGHDVGFLSYPFMDELKVFVPDPTVNL
;
A
#
# COMPACT_ATOMS: atom_id res chain seq x y z
N MET A 1 7.07 -70.28 -7.69
CA MET A 1 8.11 -69.22 -7.80
C MET A 1 7.67 -68.10 -8.76
N LEU A 2 6.43 -67.59 -8.65
CA LEU A 2 5.93 -66.48 -9.50
C LEU A 2 5.30 -65.32 -8.69
N THR A 3 5.03 -65.54 -7.39
CA THR A 3 4.36 -64.57 -6.51
C THR A 3 5.32 -63.64 -5.77
N LEU A 4 6.62 -63.97 -5.69
CA LEU A 4 7.61 -63.15 -4.99
C LEU A 4 8.13 -61.97 -5.84
N ASN A 5 8.01 -62.04 -7.18
CA ASN A 5 8.52 -61.03 -8.11
C ASN A 5 7.57 -59.84 -8.34
N LEU A 6 6.29 -59.97 -7.97
CA LEU A 6 5.31 -58.89 -8.12
C LEU A 6 5.32 -57.89 -6.96
N PHE A 7 5.76 -58.32 -5.77
CA PHE A 7 5.85 -57.43 -4.60
C PHE A 7 7.04 -56.45 -4.69
N ALA A 8 8.14 -56.86 -5.31
CA ALA A 8 9.32 -56.01 -5.48
C ALA A 8 9.08 -54.86 -6.48
N LEU A 9 8.19 -55.05 -7.47
CA LEU A 9 7.89 -54.02 -8.47
C LEU A 9 6.97 -52.92 -7.91
N ALA A 10 6.07 -53.27 -6.98
CA ALA A 10 5.12 -52.33 -6.38
C ALA A 10 5.77 -51.32 -5.41
N LEU A 11 6.92 -51.66 -4.79
CA LEU A 11 7.63 -50.73 -3.89
C LEU A 11 8.49 -49.70 -4.64
N SER A 12 8.77 -49.92 -5.92
CA SER A 12 9.61 -49.02 -6.74
C SER A 12 8.87 -47.78 -7.25
N ILE A 13 7.54 -47.71 -7.15
CA ILE A 13 6.72 -46.62 -7.70
C ILE A 13 6.43 -45.52 -6.66
N SER A 14 6.75 -45.73 -5.38
CA SER A 14 6.48 -44.76 -4.31
C SER A 14 7.54 -43.65 -4.18
N ARG A 15 8.46 -43.49 -5.15
CA ARG A 15 9.25 -42.26 -5.28
C ARG A 15 8.41 -41.21 -6.00
N VAL A 16 7.30 -40.81 -5.36
CA VAL A 16 6.71 -39.50 -5.62
C VAL A 16 7.83 -38.51 -5.32
N SER A 17 8.42 -37.99 -6.40
CA SER A 17 9.33 -36.87 -6.29
C SER A 17 8.53 -35.77 -5.59
N SER A 18 8.89 -35.44 -4.35
CA SER A 18 8.60 -34.13 -3.81
C SER A 18 9.30 -33.16 -4.76
N ALA A 19 8.60 -32.76 -5.82
CA ALA A 19 8.95 -31.60 -6.57
C ALA A 19 9.04 -30.50 -5.51
N ALA A 20 10.26 -30.06 -5.21
CA ALA A 20 10.47 -28.89 -4.41
C ALA A 20 9.64 -27.81 -5.10
N THR A 21 8.51 -27.43 -4.48
CA THR A 21 7.82 -26.20 -4.81
C THR A 21 8.79 -25.11 -4.39
N GLY A 22 9.75 -24.81 -5.28
CA GLY A 22 10.68 -23.72 -5.08
C GLY A 22 9.81 -22.49 -4.88
N SER A 23 9.78 -21.97 -3.67
CA SER A 23 9.15 -20.68 -3.42
C SER A 23 9.90 -19.70 -4.30
N ILE A 24 9.24 -19.18 -5.33
CA ILE A 24 9.80 -18.08 -6.10
C ILE A 24 9.90 -16.92 -5.12
N ALA A 25 11.12 -16.60 -4.71
CA ALA A 25 11.34 -15.44 -3.86
C ALA A 25 10.87 -14.20 -4.62
N PRO A 26 10.17 -13.26 -3.97
CA PRO A 26 9.81 -12.01 -4.60
C PRO A 26 11.07 -11.26 -5.08
N PRO A 27 10.97 -10.48 -6.16
CA PRO A 27 12.10 -9.71 -6.67
C PRO A 27 12.65 -8.77 -5.59
N ALA A 28 13.98 -8.60 -5.53
CA ALA A 28 14.62 -7.76 -4.50
C ALA A 28 14.18 -6.29 -4.59
N GLU A 29 13.80 -5.85 -5.79
CA GLU A 29 13.22 -4.54 -6.08
C GLU A 29 11.96 -4.27 -5.27
N LEU A 30 11.17 -5.33 -4.97
CA LEU A 30 9.99 -5.22 -4.13
C LEU A 30 10.35 -4.72 -2.73
N PHE A 31 11.55 -5.01 -2.23
CA PHE A 31 12.05 -4.60 -0.90
C PHE A 31 13.03 -3.42 -0.96
N SER A 32 13.24 -2.84 -2.14
CA SER A 32 14.11 -1.67 -2.29
C SER A 32 13.62 -0.50 -1.44
N PRO A 33 14.52 0.20 -0.71
CA PRO A 33 14.14 1.40 0.04
C PRO A 33 13.75 2.57 -0.86
N LEU A 34 14.08 2.51 -2.16
CA LEU A 34 13.99 3.64 -3.07
C LEU A 34 12.55 4.19 -3.19
N ILE A 35 11.55 3.30 -3.26
CA ILE A 35 10.14 3.72 -3.33
C ILE A 35 9.74 4.41 -2.04
N ALA A 36 10.02 3.80 -0.89
CA ALA A 36 9.71 4.35 0.42
C ALA A 36 10.36 5.74 0.63
N GLN A 37 11.62 5.90 0.21
CA GLN A 37 12.33 7.18 0.28
C GLN A 37 11.70 8.26 -0.61
N LYS A 38 11.30 7.92 -1.84
CA LYS A 38 10.64 8.86 -2.77
C LYS A 38 9.26 9.28 -2.28
N VAL A 39 8.48 8.34 -1.78
CA VAL A 39 7.17 8.60 -1.18
C VAL A 39 7.36 9.49 0.06
N LEU A 40 8.33 9.18 0.94
CA LEU A 40 8.60 9.96 2.15
C LEU A 40 8.97 11.41 1.81
N LYS A 41 9.87 11.59 0.83
CA LYS A 41 10.29 12.92 0.36
C LYS A 41 9.10 13.73 -0.14
N THR A 42 8.20 13.12 -0.89
CA THR A 42 6.97 13.77 -1.39
C THR A 42 6.03 14.11 -0.24
N ALA A 43 5.84 13.18 0.70
CA ALA A 43 4.95 13.38 1.85
C ALA A 43 5.43 14.49 2.79
N GLN A 44 6.75 14.66 2.91
CA GLN A 44 7.38 15.74 3.70
C GLN A 44 7.33 17.11 3.02
N SER A 45 6.97 17.18 1.73
CA SER A 45 6.82 18.44 0.99
C SER A 45 5.36 18.88 0.87
N PHE A 46 4.53 18.60 1.88
CA PHE A 46 3.11 18.97 1.89
C PHE A 46 2.93 20.48 1.61
N PRO A 47 2.25 20.86 0.51
CA PRO A 47 2.09 22.27 0.14
C PRO A 47 1.06 23.03 1.00
N ASN A 48 1.23 24.35 1.14
CA ASN A 48 0.21 25.25 1.70
C ASN A 48 -0.04 26.41 0.72
N PRO A 49 -1.24 26.52 0.09
CA PRO A 49 -2.44 25.69 0.29
C PRO A 49 -2.23 24.23 -0.13
N ALA A 50 -3.07 23.33 0.39
CA ALA A 50 -2.97 21.90 0.11
C ALA A 50 -3.02 21.61 -1.40
N GLN A 51 -2.06 20.83 -1.88
CA GLN A 51 -2.01 20.32 -3.25
C GLN A 51 -1.51 18.88 -3.28
N TYR A 52 -1.91 18.11 -4.29
CA TYR A 52 -1.65 16.68 -4.38
C TYR A 52 -0.84 16.33 -5.63
N PRO A 53 0.11 15.38 -5.52
CA PRO A 53 0.87 14.92 -6.66
C PRO A 53 0.00 13.97 -7.50
N GLN A 54 -0.08 14.21 -8.81
CA GLN A 54 -0.86 13.33 -9.71
C GLN A 54 0.03 12.56 -10.69
N TYR A 55 0.86 13.26 -11.45
CA TYR A 55 1.82 12.68 -12.38
C TYR A 55 3.07 13.55 -12.44
N THR A 56 4.14 13.00 -13.00
CA THR A 56 5.39 13.72 -13.20
C THR A 56 5.51 14.22 -14.64
N ASP A 57 6.23 15.32 -14.83
CA ASP A 57 6.61 15.75 -16.18
C ASP A 57 7.56 14.70 -16.84
N ARG A 58 7.68 14.78 -18.18
CA ARG A 58 8.49 13.81 -18.95
C ARG A 58 9.96 14.21 -19.13
N VAL A 59 10.38 15.33 -18.56
CA VAL A 59 11.70 15.94 -18.78
C VAL A 59 12.58 15.75 -17.55
N GLU A 60 12.15 16.28 -16.41
CA GLU A 60 12.84 16.27 -15.13
C GLU A 60 12.19 15.30 -14.12
N GLY A 61 10.94 14.90 -14.38
CA GLY A 61 10.20 14.01 -13.49
C GLY A 61 9.67 14.72 -12.24
N ASN A 62 9.43 16.02 -12.31
CA ASN A 62 8.84 16.78 -11.21
C ASN A 62 7.34 16.52 -11.13
N TRP A 63 6.81 16.50 -9.91
CA TRP A 63 5.38 16.40 -9.68
C TRP A 63 4.62 17.58 -10.28
N ILE A 64 3.53 17.27 -10.97
CA ILE A 64 2.48 18.23 -11.30
C ILE A 64 1.44 18.14 -10.17
N TRP A 65 1.19 19.30 -9.55
CA TRP A 65 0.42 19.45 -8.33
C TRP A 65 -0.99 19.98 -8.62
N PHE A 66 -1.99 19.42 -7.96
CA PHE A 66 -3.40 19.76 -8.17
C PHE A 66 -4.13 20.08 -6.87
N THR A 67 -5.23 20.80 -6.96
CA THR A 67 -6.11 21.08 -5.82
C THR A 67 -6.79 19.82 -5.27
N PRO A 68 -7.30 19.83 -4.03
CA PRO A 68 -7.90 18.64 -3.41
C PRO A 68 -9.11 18.05 -4.17
N ASP A 69 -9.93 18.89 -4.81
CA ASP A 69 -11.13 18.43 -5.54
C ASP A 69 -10.78 17.85 -6.92
N GLN A 70 -10.11 16.69 -6.92
CA GLN A 70 -9.73 15.91 -8.10
C GLN A 70 -9.92 14.42 -7.83
N TRP A 71 -10.35 13.66 -8.84
CA TRP A 71 -10.65 12.24 -8.70
C TRP A 71 -9.46 11.37 -8.24
N THR A 72 -8.23 11.89 -8.33
CA THR A 72 -7.01 11.17 -7.95
C THR A 72 -6.49 11.50 -6.55
N THR A 73 -7.07 12.49 -5.86
CA THR A 73 -6.52 13.03 -4.62
C THR A 73 -6.30 11.96 -3.56
N GLY A 74 -7.28 11.08 -3.33
CA GLY A 74 -7.22 10.03 -2.30
C GLY A 74 -6.16 8.95 -2.51
N PHE A 75 -5.57 8.83 -3.71
CA PHE A 75 -4.54 7.80 -3.96
C PHE A 75 -3.25 8.05 -3.17
N PHE A 76 -2.80 9.30 -3.07
CA PHE A 76 -1.55 9.60 -2.38
C PHE A 76 -1.63 9.39 -0.86
N PRO A 77 -2.63 9.93 -0.12
CA PRO A 77 -2.77 9.61 1.30
C PRO A 77 -3.01 8.11 1.55
N SER A 78 -3.80 7.42 0.73
CA SER A 78 -3.96 5.95 0.84
C SER A 78 -2.63 5.21 0.65
N THR A 79 -1.74 5.70 -0.23
CA THR A 79 -0.36 5.18 -0.35
C THR A 79 0.41 5.31 0.96
N LEU A 80 0.20 6.36 1.75
CA LEU A 80 0.87 6.55 3.04
C LEU A 80 0.35 5.57 4.11
N TYR A 81 -0.95 5.26 4.12
CA TYR A 81 -1.49 4.15 4.92
C TYR A 81 -0.92 2.79 4.48
N ALA A 82 -0.78 2.56 3.17
CA ALA A 82 -0.13 1.35 2.67
C ALA A 82 1.35 1.26 3.10
N MET A 83 2.05 2.40 3.18
CA MET A 83 3.41 2.44 3.74
C MET A 83 3.44 2.15 5.24
N HIS A 84 2.45 2.64 6.01
CA HIS A 84 2.28 2.26 7.42
C HIS A 84 2.14 0.74 7.56
N GLU A 85 1.20 0.13 6.85
CA GLU A 85 0.98 -1.32 6.88
C GLU A 85 2.24 -2.09 6.48
N ARG A 86 2.93 -1.63 5.43
CA ARG A 86 4.18 -2.23 4.97
C ARG A 86 5.26 -2.24 6.05
N THR A 87 5.31 -1.24 6.93
CA THR A 87 6.29 -1.26 8.03
C THR A 87 6.05 -2.39 9.02
N HIS A 88 4.81 -2.82 9.21
CA HIS A 88 4.47 -3.97 10.06
C HIS A 88 4.78 -5.30 9.36
N LEU A 89 4.45 -5.41 8.08
CA LEU A 89 4.63 -6.64 7.31
C LEU A 89 6.10 -6.94 6.95
N CYS A 90 6.89 -5.92 6.65
CA CYS A 90 8.22 -6.08 6.06
C CYS A 90 9.33 -5.36 6.85
N GLY A 91 8.99 -4.70 7.96
CA GLY A 91 9.87 -3.76 8.63
C GLY A 91 10.04 -2.46 7.86
N SER A 92 10.61 -1.44 8.50
CA SER A 92 10.90 -0.18 7.83
C SER A 92 12.29 -0.17 7.18
N LYS A 93 12.35 0.38 5.97
CA LYS A 93 13.59 0.77 5.29
C LYS A 93 13.68 2.29 5.06
N ALA A 94 12.60 3.04 5.31
CA ALA A 94 12.51 4.49 5.33
C ALA A 94 11.21 4.90 6.05
N GLY A 95 11.28 5.91 6.92
CA GLY A 95 10.17 6.39 7.75
C GLY A 95 9.73 5.42 8.84
N SER A 96 9.11 5.88 9.93
CA SER A 96 8.56 4.97 10.96
C SER A 96 7.09 4.66 10.70
N ALA A 97 6.56 3.60 11.32
CA ALA A 97 5.12 3.30 11.27
C ALA A 97 4.27 4.50 11.71
N SER A 98 4.63 5.12 12.85
CA SER A 98 3.94 6.31 13.35
C SER A 98 4.01 7.49 12.37
N GLN A 99 5.20 7.74 11.79
CA GLN A 99 5.39 8.81 10.82
C GLN A 99 4.52 8.61 9.58
N TRP A 100 4.44 7.39 9.06
CA TRP A 100 3.58 7.11 7.90
C TRP A 100 2.11 7.32 8.19
N LEU A 101 1.65 6.96 9.40
CA LEU A 101 0.26 7.18 9.82
C LEU A 101 -0.05 8.67 9.99
N GLU A 102 0.85 9.42 10.65
CA GLU A 102 0.72 10.88 10.81
C GLU A 102 0.68 11.59 9.45
N LEU A 103 1.57 11.21 8.53
CA LEU A 103 1.55 11.74 7.18
C LEU A 103 0.27 11.34 6.44
N GLY A 104 -0.18 10.08 6.53
CA GLY A 104 -1.45 9.64 5.96
C GLY A 104 -2.61 10.54 6.38
N ARG A 105 -2.78 10.75 7.69
CA ARG A 105 -3.81 11.64 8.26
C ARG A 105 -3.67 13.09 7.83
N ALA A 106 -2.46 13.62 7.81
CA ALA A 106 -2.20 14.99 7.35
C ALA A 106 -2.59 15.18 5.87
N TRP A 107 -2.24 14.21 5.02
CA TRP A 107 -2.59 14.19 3.60
C TRP A 107 -4.08 13.93 3.33
N SER A 108 -4.80 13.23 4.22
CA SER A 108 -6.26 13.08 4.11
C SER A 108 -7.06 14.29 4.57
N THR A 109 -6.51 15.09 5.50
CA THR A 109 -7.26 16.17 6.17
C THR A 109 -7.89 17.19 5.20
N PRO A 110 -7.21 17.66 4.14
CA PRO A 110 -7.81 18.59 3.18
C PRO A 110 -8.94 17.99 2.32
N GLU A 111 -9.14 16.67 2.33
CA GLU A 111 -10.26 16.02 1.65
C GLU A 111 -11.56 16.07 2.48
N ILE A 112 -11.50 16.34 3.80
CA ILE A 112 -12.67 16.35 4.68
C ILE A 112 -13.80 17.24 4.15
N PRO A 113 -13.56 18.50 3.70
CA PRO A 113 -14.65 19.33 3.16
C PRO A 113 -15.36 18.73 1.93
N LEU A 114 -14.70 17.82 1.21
CA LEU A 114 -15.24 17.18 -0.01
C LEU A 114 -16.36 16.18 0.29
N GLU A 115 -16.57 15.80 1.56
CA GLU A 115 -17.69 14.96 1.99
C GLU A 115 -19.06 15.64 1.75
N THR A 116 -19.08 16.98 1.78
CA THR A 116 -20.31 17.77 1.60
C THR A 116 -20.46 18.30 0.18
N HIS A 117 -19.34 18.63 -0.47
CA HIS A 117 -19.34 19.17 -1.83
C HIS A 117 -18.05 18.83 -2.57
N THR A 118 -18.20 18.21 -3.74
CA THR A 118 -17.08 17.87 -4.64
C THR A 118 -17.55 17.85 -6.09
N GLY A 119 -16.66 18.22 -7.01
CA GLY A 119 -16.88 18.19 -8.45
C GLY A 119 -16.58 16.84 -9.11
N VAL A 120 -16.10 15.82 -8.38
CA VAL A 120 -15.58 14.58 -8.98
C VAL A 120 -16.65 13.57 -9.44
N GLY A 121 -17.92 13.77 -9.09
CA GLY A 121 -19.03 12.95 -9.59
C GLY A 121 -18.97 11.48 -9.14
N HIS A 122 -18.87 10.53 -10.08
CA HIS A 122 -18.87 9.10 -9.74
C HIS A 122 -17.56 8.62 -9.09
N ASP A 123 -16.53 9.47 -9.10
CA ASP A 123 -15.20 9.14 -8.60
C ASP A 123 -15.02 9.42 -7.10
N VAL A 124 -16.08 9.79 -6.38
CA VAL A 124 -16.04 10.01 -4.91
C VAL A 124 -15.51 8.80 -4.14
N GLY A 125 -15.65 7.60 -4.71
CA GLY A 125 -15.07 6.38 -4.15
C GLY A 125 -13.55 6.47 -4.00
N PHE A 126 -12.85 7.14 -4.92
CA PHE A 126 -11.38 7.30 -4.86
C PHE A 126 -10.95 8.28 -3.76
N LEU A 127 -11.69 9.38 -3.57
CA LEU A 127 -11.50 10.30 -2.43
C LEU A 127 -11.74 9.60 -1.08
N SER A 128 -12.58 8.57 -1.07
CA SER A 128 -12.95 7.86 0.15
C SER A 128 -11.87 6.87 0.62
N TYR A 129 -10.92 6.48 -0.24
CA TYR A 129 -9.89 5.47 0.07
C TYR A 129 -9.12 5.70 1.37
N PRO A 130 -8.51 6.87 1.60
CA PRO A 130 -7.74 7.07 2.82
C PRO A 130 -8.60 7.02 4.10
N PHE A 131 -9.88 7.38 4.01
CA PHE A 131 -10.80 7.27 5.15
C PHE A 131 -11.17 5.81 5.44
N MET A 132 -11.33 4.99 4.40
CA MET A 132 -11.49 3.55 4.56
C MET A 132 -10.24 2.88 5.11
N ASP A 133 -9.05 3.39 4.79
CA ASP A 133 -7.79 2.92 5.36
C ASP A 133 -7.63 3.33 6.84
N GLU A 134 -8.03 4.55 7.20
CA GLU A 134 -8.04 5.00 8.60
C GLU A 134 -8.90 4.08 9.47
N LEU A 135 -10.07 3.59 9.00
CA LEU A 135 -10.91 2.65 9.77
C LEU A 135 -10.19 1.37 10.20
N LYS A 136 -9.15 0.94 9.48
CA LYS A 136 -8.38 -0.28 9.81
C LYS A 136 -7.40 -0.07 10.96
N VAL A 137 -6.96 1.18 11.16
CA VAL A 137 -5.95 1.58 12.15
C VAL A 137 -6.54 2.47 13.25
N PHE A 138 -7.79 2.90 13.08
CA PHE A 138 -8.53 3.71 14.02
C PHE A 138 -8.75 2.92 15.31
N VAL A 139 -8.30 3.51 16.42
CA VAL A 139 -8.64 3.06 17.76
C VAL A 139 -9.66 4.05 18.30
N PRO A 140 -10.93 3.66 18.49
CA PRO A 140 -11.93 4.56 19.02
C PRO A 140 -11.51 5.10 20.38
N ASP A 141 -11.60 6.41 20.56
CA ASP A 141 -11.56 6.99 21.90
C ASP A 141 -12.90 6.65 22.58
N PRO A 142 -12.89 5.85 23.67
CA PRO A 142 -14.13 5.46 24.35
C PRO A 142 -14.87 6.66 24.98
N THR A 143 -14.29 7.86 24.96
CA THR A 143 -14.87 9.08 25.52
C THR A 143 -15.54 10.00 24.48
N VAL A 144 -15.41 9.70 23.18
CA VAL A 144 -16.00 10.50 22.10
C VAL A 144 -17.12 9.69 21.43
N ASN A 145 -18.37 10.11 21.66
CA ASN A 145 -19.52 9.60 20.88
C ASN A 145 -19.57 10.36 19.55
N LEU A 146 -19.53 9.62 18.45
CA LEU A 146 -19.80 10.12 17.09
C LEU A 146 -21.31 10.34 16.88
#